data_AF-A0A7W1V4Z8-F1
#
_entry.id   AF-A0A7W1V4Z8-F1
#
_cell.length_a   1.000
_cell.length_b   1.000
_cell.length_c   1.000
_cell.angle_alpha   90.00
_cell.angle_beta   90.00
_cell.angle_gamma   90.00
#
_symmetry.space_group_name_H-M   'P 1'
#
loop_
_entity.id
_entity.type
_entity.pdbx_description
1 polymer ?
#
loop_
_entity_poly.entity_id
_entity_poly.type
_entity_poly.pdbx_seq_one_letter_code
_entity_poly.pdbx_strand_id
1 'polypeptide(L)'
;MVYDGPDARFTGREICFNSNEDTLTIVDVTVKANPVELSRVGYSSAAYSHQGWLTDDRGYFLMGDELDELRSGVRTTTLIWDVSDLTAPEQFSRFVNDTTAIDHNLYGDGNRVYQSNYRSGLRILNSSGVADGQLREVGWFDTWPEDDATAFSHGTWSNYPYFDNGVVIVHGYDGLFVLRPTGSAR
;
A
#
# COMPACT_ATOMS: atom_id res chain seq x y z
N MET A 1 1.65 -14.96 4.55
CA MET A 1 1.61 -14.77 6.03
C MET A 1 0.81 -15.88 6.66
N VAL A 2 1.01 -16.18 7.96
CA VAL A 2 0.02 -16.98 8.71
C VAL A 2 -1.17 -16.05 9.01
N TYR A 3 -2.36 -16.44 8.56
CA TYR A 3 -3.55 -15.61 8.61
C TYR A 3 -4.26 -15.74 9.96
N ASP A 4 -4.59 -14.60 10.55
CA ASP A 4 -5.28 -14.43 11.83
C ASP A 4 -6.29 -13.26 11.74
N GLY A 5 -6.74 -12.96 10.53
CA GLY A 5 -7.73 -11.92 10.24
C GLY A 5 -9.19 -12.36 10.42
N PRO A 6 -10.15 -11.55 9.97
CA PRO A 6 -11.59 -11.74 10.20
C PRO A 6 -12.22 -12.98 9.55
N ASP A 7 -11.63 -13.52 8.47
CA ASP A 7 -12.17 -14.72 7.82
C ASP A 7 -11.78 -16.00 8.56
N ALA A 8 -12.62 -16.38 9.53
CA ALA A 8 -12.37 -17.52 10.41
C ALA A 8 -12.18 -18.87 9.69
N ARG A 9 -12.58 -18.99 8.41
CA ARG A 9 -12.37 -20.21 7.60
C ARG A 9 -10.89 -20.49 7.34
N PHE A 10 -10.07 -19.43 7.33
CA PHE A 10 -8.65 -19.48 6.96
C PHE A 10 -7.71 -19.13 8.11
N THR A 11 -8.21 -18.94 9.34
CA THR A 11 -7.36 -18.72 10.52
C THR A 11 -6.33 -19.85 10.69
N GLY A 12 -5.07 -19.50 10.92
CA GLY A 12 -3.94 -20.40 11.04
C GLY A 12 -3.38 -20.92 9.71
N ARG A 13 -3.97 -20.56 8.58
CA ARG A 13 -3.48 -20.94 7.24
C ARG A 13 -2.43 -19.96 6.74
N GLU A 14 -1.62 -20.40 5.79
CA GLU A 14 -0.70 -19.49 5.11
C GLU A 14 -1.35 -18.88 3.87
N ILE A 15 -1.65 -17.59 3.92
CA ILE A 15 -2.33 -16.86 2.84
C ILE A 15 -1.36 -15.89 2.16
N CYS A 16 -1.42 -15.84 0.83
CA CYS A 16 -0.66 -14.94 -0.04
C CYS A 16 -1.62 -13.95 -0.72
N PHE A 17 -1.39 -12.65 -0.53
CA PHE A 17 -2.10 -11.57 -1.20
C PHE A 17 -1.18 -11.03 -2.29
N ASN A 18 -1.65 -11.00 -3.54
CA ASN A 18 -0.84 -10.68 -4.70
C ASN A 18 -1.48 -9.52 -5.45
N SER A 19 -0.77 -8.39 -5.52
CA SER A 19 -0.97 -7.38 -6.56
C SER A 19 -0.44 -7.97 -7.87
N ASN A 20 -1.36 -8.39 -8.75
CA ASN A 20 -1.06 -9.28 -9.86
C ASN A 20 -1.33 -8.60 -11.21
N GLU A 21 -0.67 -7.47 -11.43
CA GLU A 21 -0.71 -6.62 -12.63
C GLU A 21 -2.09 -5.98 -12.92
N ASP A 22 -3.17 -6.77 -12.96
CA ASP A 22 -4.54 -6.32 -13.27
C ASP A 22 -5.57 -6.69 -12.19
N THR A 23 -5.15 -7.43 -11.17
CA THR A 23 -6.03 -8.10 -10.21
C THR A 23 -5.43 -8.11 -8.80
N LEU A 24 -6.30 -8.11 -7.79
CA LEU A 24 -5.95 -8.63 -6.47
C LEU A 24 -6.25 -10.14 -6.47
N THR A 25 -5.20 -10.94 -6.30
CA THR A 25 -5.30 -12.41 -6.25
C THR A 25 -4.93 -12.91 -4.87
N ILE A 26 -5.84 -13.64 -4.22
CA ILE A 26 -5.64 -14.22 -2.88
C ILE A 26 -5.52 -15.74 -3.03
N VAL A 27 -4.44 -16.31 -2.48
CA VAL A 27 -4.11 -17.73 -2.61
C VAL A 27 -3.81 -18.33 -1.24
N ASP A 28 -4.46 -19.45 -0.92
CA ASP A 28 -4.07 -20.31 0.19
C ASP A 28 -2.86 -21.15 -0.23
N VAL A 29 -1.71 -20.83 0.37
CA VAL A 29 -0.43 -21.48 0.14
C VAL A 29 -0.02 -22.35 1.32
N THR A 30 -0.96 -22.80 2.16
CA THR A 30 -0.67 -23.68 3.31
C THR A 30 0.01 -24.96 2.85
N VAL A 31 -0.50 -25.58 1.78
CA VAL A 31 0.13 -26.74 1.14
C VAL A 31 1.00 -26.24 -0.02
N LYS A 32 2.31 -26.13 0.20
CA LYS A 32 3.27 -25.54 -0.77
C LYS A 32 3.25 -26.21 -2.14
N ALA A 33 3.01 -27.53 -2.16
CA ALA A 33 2.93 -28.31 -3.39
C ALA A 33 1.59 -28.17 -4.13
N ASN A 34 0.56 -27.62 -3.49
CA ASN A 34 -0.77 -27.44 -4.07
C ASN A 34 -1.43 -26.15 -3.58
N PRO A 35 -0.96 -24.97 -4.04
CA PRO A 35 -1.64 -23.70 -3.78
C PRO A 35 -3.08 -23.71 -4.30
N VAL A 36 -3.99 -23.09 -3.54
CA VAL A 36 -5.41 -22.97 -3.92
C VAL A 36 -5.76 -21.50 -4.04
N GLU A 37 -6.12 -21.06 -5.24
CA GLU A 37 -6.67 -19.71 -5.45
C GLU A 37 -8.02 -19.60 -4.72
N LEU A 38 -8.14 -18.59 -3.85
CA LEU A 38 -9.37 -18.29 -3.12
C LEU A 38 -10.22 -17.27 -3.89
N SER A 39 -9.56 -16.28 -4.48
CA SER A 39 -10.21 -15.25 -5.28
C SER A 39 -9.22 -14.60 -6.25
N ARG A 40 -9.75 -14.11 -7.37
CA ARG A 40 -9.05 -13.22 -8.29
C ARG A 40 -10.01 -12.14 -8.75
N VAL A 41 -9.80 -10.91 -8.29
CA VAL A 41 -10.74 -9.79 -8.52
C VAL A 41 -10.03 -8.64 -9.21
N GLY A 42 -10.58 -8.20 -10.34
CA GLY A 42 -10.10 -7.03 -11.08
C GLY A 42 -10.80 -5.74 -10.64
N TYR A 43 -10.29 -4.61 -11.08
CA TYR A 43 -10.83 -3.28 -10.77
C TYR A 43 -10.75 -2.37 -12.01
N SER A 44 -11.68 -1.42 -12.13
CA SER A 44 -11.89 -0.69 -13.39
C SER A 44 -10.76 0.24 -13.81
N SER A 45 -9.90 0.65 -12.88
CA SER A 45 -8.77 1.55 -13.13
C SER A 45 -7.43 0.84 -13.29
N ALA A 46 -7.43 -0.50 -13.43
CA ALA A 46 -6.21 -1.28 -13.50
C ALA A 46 -5.28 -0.84 -14.63
N ALA A 47 -4.04 -0.51 -14.29
CA ALA A 47 -2.96 -0.26 -15.23
C ALA A 47 -1.74 -1.17 -14.91
N TYR A 48 -1.32 -1.22 -13.65
CA TYR A 48 -0.32 -2.13 -13.08
C TYR A 48 -0.47 -2.19 -11.55
N SER A 49 -1.35 -3.06 -11.04
CA SER A 49 -1.35 -3.41 -9.59
C SER A 49 0.02 -3.94 -9.21
N HIS A 50 0.76 -3.10 -8.51
CA HIS A 50 2.19 -3.29 -8.30
C HIS A 50 2.49 -3.80 -6.90
N GLN A 51 1.93 -3.13 -5.89
CA GLN A 51 2.27 -3.41 -4.51
C GLN A 51 1.10 -3.10 -3.58
N GLY A 52 1.04 -3.82 -2.46
CA GLY A 52 0.11 -3.50 -1.38
C GLY A 52 0.48 -4.12 -0.04
N TRP A 53 -0.23 -3.69 0.99
CA TRP A 53 -0.02 -4.14 2.36
C TRP A 53 -1.35 -4.28 3.10
N LEU A 54 -1.42 -5.27 3.99
CA LEU A 54 -2.58 -5.47 4.86
C LEU A 54 -2.55 -4.48 6.02
N THR A 55 -3.72 -4.06 6.48
CA THR A 55 -3.87 -3.46 7.80
C THR A 55 -3.55 -4.48 8.89
N ASP A 56 -3.22 -4.00 10.09
CA ASP A 56 -2.83 -4.87 11.22
C ASP A 56 -3.93 -5.86 11.62
N ASP A 57 -5.21 -5.56 11.38
CA ASP A 57 -6.31 -6.50 11.60
C ASP A 57 -6.53 -7.48 10.44
N ARG A 58 -5.79 -7.32 9.33
CA ARG A 58 -5.94 -8.01 8.04
C ARG A 58 -7.36 -7.97 7.47
N GLY A 59 -8.15 -6.98 7.85
CA GLY A 59 -9.48 -6.74 7.28
C GLY A 59 -9.42 -5.98 5.96
N TYR A 60 -8.36 -5.19 5.74
CA TYR A 60 -8.23 -4.33 4.58
C TYR A 60 -6.87 -4.51 3.91
N PHE A 61 -6.86 -4.41 2.58
CA PHE A 61 -5.65 -4.40 1.77
C PHE A 61 -5.52 -3.06 1.04
N LEU A 62 -4.42 -2.37 1.30
CA LEU A 62 -4.08 -1.09 0.68
C LEU A 62 -3.17 -1.37 -0.51
N MET A 63 -3.52 -0.88 -1.69
CA MET A 63 -2.83 -1.23 -2.93
C MET A 63 -2.55 0.01 -3.78
N GLY A 64 -1.33 0.10 -4.31
CA GLY A 64 -0.95 1.06 -5.35
C GLY A 64 -1.07 0.47 -6.76
N ASP A 65 -1.29 1.34 -7.74
CA ASP A 65 -1.28 1.03 -9.17
C ASP A 65 -0.26 1.92 -9.89
N GLU A 66 0.98 1.46 -9.98
CA GLU A 66 2.15 2.28 -10.33
C GLU A 66 2.09 2.88 -11.77
N LEU A 67 1.16 2.44 -12.61
CA LEU A 67 1.00 2.98 -13.96
C LEU A 67 -0.26 3.83 -14.14
N ASP A 68 -1.10 4.01 -13.12
CA ASP A 68 -2.37 4.71 -13.28
C ASP A 68 -2.19 6.22 -13.44
N GLU A 69 -1.22 6.85 -12.76
CA GLU A 69 -0.95 8.29 -12.93
C GLU A 69 -0.39 8.55 -14.34
N LEU A 70 0.47 7.67 -14.84
CA LEU A 70 1.06 7.79 -16.17
C LEU A 70 0.04 7.53 -17.29
N ARG A 71 -0.80 6.50 -17.16
CA ARG A 71 -1.70 6.06 -18.23
C ARG A 71 -3.06 6.75 -18.21
N SER A 72 -3.55 7.10 -17.02
CA SER A 72 -4.88 7.68 -16.82
C SER A 72 -4.84 9.15 -16.42
N GLY A 73 -3.66 9.69 -16.08
CA GLY A 73 -3.51 11.08 -15.65
C GLY A 73 -4.20 11.36 -14.31
N VAL A 74 -4.42 10.33 -13.50
CA VAL A 74 -4.94 10.50 -12.14
C VAL A 74 -3.86 11.06 -11.23
N ARG A 75 -4.28 11.54 -10.06
CA ARG A 75 -3.34 11.88 -8.99
C ARG A 75 -2.90 10.61 -8.27
N THR A 76 -1.81 10.72 -7.51
CA THR A 76 -1.26 9.62 -6.71
C THR A 76 -2.36 8.96 -5.88
N THR A 77 -2.65 7.69 -6.15
CA THR A 77 -3.84 7.01 -5.62
C THR A 77 -3.45 5.86 -4.69
N THR A 78 -4.34 5.48 -3.78
CA THR A 78 -4.21 4.24 -3.01
C THR A 78 -5.57 3.59 -2.92
N LEU A 79 -5.70 2.42 -3.51
CA LEU A 79 -6.92 1.63 -3.51
C LEU A 79 -7.10 0.95 -2.16
N ILE A 80 -8.34 0.95 -1.67
CA ILE A 80 -8.74 0.34 -0.40
C ILE A 80 -9.65 -0.83 -0.74
N TRP A 81 -9.17 -2.03 -0.41
CA TRP A 81 -9.90 -3.28 -0.56
C TRP A 81 -10.39 -3.77 0.80
N ASP A 82 -11.66 -4.14 0.87
CA ASP A 82 -12.18 -5.01 1.92
C ASP A 82 -11.80 -6.46 1.57
N VAL A 83 -11.04 -7.10 2.47
CA VAL A 83 -10.60 -8.49 2.34
C VAL A 83 -11.08 -9.32 3.53
N SER A 84 -12.16 -8.88 4.19
CA SER A 84 -12.75 -9.60 5.32
C SER A 84 -13.38 -10.94 4.93
N ASP A 85 -13.78 -11.08 3.66
CA ASP A 85 -14.06 -12.34 3.00
C ASP A 85 -12.97 -12.62 1.95
N LEU A 86 -12.07 -13.57 2.23
CA LEU A 86 -10.95 -13.89 1.33
C LEU A 86 -11.38 -14.52 0.00
N THR A 87 -12.64 -14.94 -0.13
CA THR A 87 -13.20 -15.51 -1.36
C THR A 87 -13.97 -14.49 -2.19
N ALA A 88 -14.22 -13.29 -1.66
CA ALA A 88 -14.96 -12.23 -2.33
C ALA A 88 -14.45 -10.83 -1.93
N PRO A 89 -13.15 -10.51 -2.16
CA PRO A 89 -12.62 -9.19 -1.83
C PRO A 89 -13.24 -8.09 -2.72
N GLU A 90 -13.40 -6.89 -2.17
CA GLU A 90 -14.05 -5.77 -2.85
C GLU A 90 -13.23 -4.48 -2.74
N GLN A 91 -12.92 -3.85 -3.88
CA GLN A 91 -12.39 -2.48 -3.91
C GLN A 91 -13.56 -1.51 -3.70
N PHE A 92 -13.72 -1.00 -2.48
CA PHE A 92 -14.87 -0.16 -2.12
C PHE A 92 -14.54 1.34 -1.99
N SER A 93 -13.26 1.70 -1.76
CA SER A 93 -12.83 3.10 -1.67
C SER A 93 -11.40 3.32 -2.17
N ARG A 94 -11.00 4.58 -2.30
CA ARG A 94 -9.63 4.99 -2.62
C ARG A 94 -9.26 6.28 -1.88
N PHE A 95 -7.99 6.40 -1.52
CA PHE A 95 -7.38 7.66 -1.14
C PHE A 95 -6.72 8.29 -2.38
N VAL A 96 -6.81 9.61 -2.50
CA VAL A 96 -6.18 10.37 -3.59
C VAL A 96 -5.37 11.49 -2.94
N ASN A 97 -4.06 11.50 -3.16
CA ASN A 97 -3.17 12.57 -2.72
C ASN A 97 -3.31 13.79 -3.65
N ASP A 98 -2.79 14.94 -3.22
CA ASP A 98 -2.78 16.17 -4.02
C ASP A 98 -1.63 16.20 -5.06
N THR A 99 -0.75 15.20 -5.03
CA THR A 99 0.42 15.06 -5.93
C THR A 99 0.10 14.33 -7.23
N THR A 100 0.95 14.53 -8.24
CA THR A 100 0.91 13.80 -9.53
C THR A 100 2.02 12.76 -9.68
N ALA A 101 2.85 12.59 -8.65
CA ALA A 101 3.93 11.61 -8.67
C ALA A 101 3.35 10.19 -8.73
N ILE A 102 4.14 9.28 -9.26
CA ILE A 102 3.77 7.87 -9.38
C ILE A 102 3.75 7.25 -7.97
N ASP A 103 2.67 6.56 -7.62
CA ASP A 103 2.62 5.75 -6.41
C ASP A 103 3.61 4.58 -6.49
N HIS A 104 4.09 4.07 -5.35
CA HIS A 104 4.99 2.92 -5.37
C HIS A 104 4.90 2.12 -4.05
N ASN A 105 6.03 1.81 -3.41
CA ASN A 105 6.05 0.92 -2.26
C ASN A 105 5.38 1.54 -1.02
N LEU A 106 4.33 0.87 -0.50
CA LEU A 106 3.68 1.20 0.76
C LEU A 106 3.82 0.10 1.83
N TYR A 107 3.91 0.51 3.10
CA TYR A 107 4.06 -0.41 4.22
C TYR A 107 3.20 0.03 5.40
N GLY A 108 2.46 -0.91 6.00
CA GLY A 108 1.68 -0.68 7.21
C GLY A 108 2.48 -0.96 8.48
N ASP A 109 2.29 -0.12 9.50
CA ASP A 109 2.74 -0.33 10.89
C ASP A 109 1.76 0.37 11.85
N GLY A 110 0.96 -0.40 12.58
CA GLY A 110 -0.12 0.16 13.39
C GLY A 110 -1.17 0.87 12.54
N ASN A 111 -1.55 2.07 12.98
CA ASN A 111 -2.48 2.94 12.25
C ASN A 111 -1.77 3.84 11.23
N ARG A 112 -0.57 3.46 10.75
CA ARG A 112 0.19 4.24 9.78
C ARG A 112 0.48 3.44 8.53
N VAL A 113 0.50 4.15 7.42
CA VAL A 113 0.89 3.64 6.11
C VAL A 113 1.99 4.54 5.58
N TYR A 114 3.15 3.97 5.30
CA TYR A 114 4.34 4.68 4.83
C TYR A 114 4.54 4.39 3.36
N GLN A 115 4.39 5.40 2.51
CA GLN A 115 4.43 5.28 1.06
C GLN A 115 5.64 6.02 0.52
N SER A 116 6.46 5.34 -0.27
CA SER A 116 7.51 5.99 -1.06
C SER A 116 6.94 6.22 -2.45
N ASN A 117 6.71 7.47 -2.84
CA ASN A 117 5.97 7.80 -4.08
C ASN A 117 6.86 8.62 -5.03
N TYR A 118 7.91 7.99 -5.56
CA TYR A 118 8.94 8.59 -6.43
C TYR A 118 9.21 10.05 -6.04
N ARG A 119 8.98 10.98 -6.96
CA ARG A 119 9.29 12.42 -6.84
C ARG A 119 8.59 13.15 -5.71
N SER A 120 7.47 12.62 -5.20
CA SER A 120 6.77 13.23 -4.07
C SER A 120 7.31 12.77 -2.71
N GLY A 121 8.29 11.87 -2.71
CA GLY A 121 9.01 11.42 -1.52
C GLY A 121 8.20 10.48 -0.62
N LEU A 122 8.56 10.48 0.67
CA LEU A 122 7.84 9.71 1.68
C LEU A 122 6.52 10.41 2.03
N ARG A 123 5.42 9.68 1.96
CA ARG A 123 4.09 10.07 2.45
C ARG A 123 3.68 9.16 3.60
N ILE A 124 3.08 9.72 4.65
CA ILE A 124 2.63 8.96 5.81
C ILE A 124 1.13 9.20 5.98
N LEU A 125 0.33 8.16 5.81
CA LEU A 125 -1.11 8.19 6.00
C LEU A 125 -1.48 7.60 7.36
N ASN A 126 -2.56 8.12 7.96
CA ASN A 126 -3.30 7.48 9.05
C ASN A 126 -4.38 6.57 8.45
N SER A 127 -4.41 5.31 8.87
CA SER A 127 -5.36 4.28 8.45
C SER A 127 -6.48 3.99 9.46
N SER A 128 -6.62 4.76 10.54
CA SER A 128 -7.65 4.52 11.57
C SER A 128 -9.09 4.62 11.06
N GLY A 129 -9.34 5.31 9.94
CA GLY A 129 -10.64 5.43 9.27
C GLY A 129 -10.82 4.48 8.08
N VAL A 130 -9.94 3.49 7.90
CA VAL A 130 -9.93 2.63 6.71
C VAL A 130 -11.24 1.88 6.51
N ALA A 131 -11.92 1.48 7.59
CA ALA A 131 -13.23 0.82 7.53
C ALA A 131 -14.33 1.69 6.91
N ASP A 132 -14.22 3.01 7.07
CA ASP A 132 -15.12 3.99 6.44
C ASP A 132 -14.59 4.45 5.07
N GLY A 133 -13.55 3.77 4.55
CA GLY A 133 -12.91 4.10 3.28
C GLY A 133 -12.04 5.36 3.34
N GLN A 134 -11.57 5.75 4.52
CA GLN A 134 -10.82 7.00 4.73
C GLN A 134 -9.37 6.73 5.13
N LEU A 135 -8.44 7.33 4.39
CA LEU A 135 -7.05 7.54 4.80
C LEU A 135 -6.77 9.05 4.87
N ARG A 136 -5.83 9.44 5.73
CA ARG A 136 -5.49 10.86 5.91
C ARG A 136 -4.00 11.08 6.01
N GLU A 137 -3.42 11.94 5.18
CA GLU A 137 -2.01 12.29 5.32
C GLU A 137 -1.73 12.96 6.67
N VAL A 138 -0.70 12.49 7.37
CA VAL A 138 -0.24 12.97 8.69
C VAL A 138 1.20 13.44 8.70
N GLY A 139 1.90 13.32 7.57
CA GLY A 139 3.26 13.80 7.40
C GLY A 139 3.83 13.37 6.06
N TRP A 140 4.88 14.07 5.64
CA TRP A 140 5.63 13.77 4.43
C TRP A 140 7.09 14.21 4.59
N PHE A 141 7.96 13.68 3.75
CA PHE A 141 9.33 14.15 3.59
C PHE A 141 9.75 13.98 2.13
N ASP A 142 10.04 15.10 1.48
CA ASP A 142 10.39 15.15 0.07
C ASP A 142 11.91 15.15 -0.11
N THR A 143 12.42 14.18 -0.87
CA THR A 143 13.84 14.10 -1.21
C THR A 143 14.18 14.81 -2.52
N TRP A 144 13.16 15.22 -3.29
CA TRP A 144 13.24 15.87 -4.60
C TRP A 144 12.26 17.07 -4.70
N PRO A 145 12.55 18.18 -4.02
CA PRO A 145 11.64 19.33 -3.90
C PRO A 145 11.41 20.13 -5.20
N GLU A 146 12.10 19.80 -6.29
CA GLU A 146 12.01 20.52 -7.56
C GLU A 146 10.63 20.38 -8.23
N ASP A 147 10.03 19.18 -8.20
CA ASP A 147 8.72 18.90 -8.81
C ASP A 147 8.13 17.54 -8.40
N ASP A 148 6.81 17.38 -8.51
CA ASP A 148 6.05 16.11 -8.34
C ASP A 148 5.69 15.45 -9.69
N ALA A 149 6.53 15.57 -10.73
CA ALA A 149 6.15 15.08 -12.05
C ALA A 149 5.96 13.55 -12.08
N THR A 150 5.04 13.10 -12.94
CA THR A 150 4.75 11.68 -13.18
C THR A 150 5.91 11.02 -13.92
N ALA A 151 6.95 10.59 -13.20
CA ALA A 151 8.15 9.99 -13.78
C ALA A 151 8.86 8.99 -12.86
N PHE A 152 9.39 7.91 -13.45
CA PHE A 152 10.23 6.88 -12.80
C PHE A 152 11.67 7.36 -12.55
N SER A 153 11.81 8.47 -11.84
CA SER A 153 13.10 9.11 -11.63
C SER A 153 13.05 10.02 -10.42
N HIS A 154 14.18 10.15 -9.72
CA HIS A 154 14.29 10.96 -8.50
C HIS A 154 13.33 10.52 -7.40
N GLY A 155 13.53 11.09 -6.23
CA GLY A 155 12.67 10.82 -5.10
C GLY A 155 12.91 9.45 -4.46
N THR A 156 11.89 8.95 -3.77
CA THR A 156 12.00 7.76 -2.92
C THR A 156 11.51 6.50 -3.63
N TRP A 157 12.29 5.42 -3.51
CA TRP A 157 11.96 4.10 -4.07
C TRP A 157 11.26 3.21 -3.03
N SER A 158 11.72 3.22 -1.78
CA SER A 158 11.14 2.42 -0.70
C SER A 158 11.54 2.97 0.67
N ASN A 159 10.87 2.48 1.72
CA ASN A 159 11.07 2.86 3.10
C ASN A 159 11.00 1.62 4.02
N TYR A 160 11.48 1.77 5.26
CA TYR A 160 11.44 0.75 6.30
C TYR A 160 11.02 1.40 7.63
N PRO A 161 9.75 1.23 8.05
CA PRO A 161 9.21 1.88 9.24
C PRO A 161 9.33 1.05 10.54
N TYR A 162 9.93 -0.14 10.50
CA TYR A 162 9.80 -1.15 11.57
C TYR A 162 10.85 -1.06 12.69
N PHE A 163 11.48 0.10 12.92
CA PHE A 163 12.39 0.24 14.06
C PHE A 163 11.62 0.60 15.33
N ASP A 164 11.85 -0.15 16.42
CA ASP A 164 11.22 0.06 17.73
C ASP A 164 11.33 1.49 18.28
N ASN A 165 12.36 2.23 17.86
CA ASN A 165 12.59 3.62 18.28
C ASN A 165 11.85 4.65 17.42
N GLY A 166 10.97 4.23 16.51
CA GLY A 166 10.15 5.07 15.62
C GLY A 166 10.94 5.75 14.50
N VAL A 167 12.14 5.29 14.20
CA VAL A 167 12.91 5.75 13.03
C VAL A 167 12.38 5.07 11.77
N VAL A 168 12.27 5.84 10.70
CA VAL A 168 11.96 5.34 9.35
C VAL A 168 13.19 5.55 8.49
N ILE A 169 13.65 4.48 7.86
CA ILE A 169 14.69 4.57 6.83
C ILE A 169 13.99 4.77 5.50
N VAL A 170 14.45 5.73 4.71
CA VAL A 170 13.93 6.01 3.38
C VAL A 170 15.09 6.00 2.41
N HIS A 171 14.91 5.34 1.26
CA HIS A 171 15.92 5.35 0.22
C HIS A 171 15.29 5.51 -1.16
N GLY A 172 16.10 6.01 -2.09
CA GLY A 172 15.74 6.13 -3.48
C GLY A 172 16.88 6.67 -4.30
N TYR A 173 16.53 7.41 -5.35
CA TYR A 173 17.49 7.97 -6.30
C TYR A 173 18.37 9.05 -5.66
N ASP A 174 17.86 9.75 -4.66
CA ASP A 174 18.56 10.87 -4.00
C ASP A 174 19.37 10.42 -2.78
N GLY A 175 19.47 9.11 -2.55
CA GLY A 175 20.29 8.52 -1.48
C GLY A 175 19.48 7.91 -0.34
N LEU A 176 20.09 7.88 0.85
CA LEU A 176 19.55 7.27 2.07
C LEU A 176 19.27 8.35 3.12
N PHE A 177 18.07 8.32 3.70
CA PHE A 177 17.62 9.25 4.71
C PHE A 177 17.16 8.49 5.97
N VAL A 178 17.48 9.05 7.13
CA VAL A 178 17.08 8.52 8.44
C VAL A 178 16.13 9.52 9.07
N LEU A 179 14.86 9.19 9.11
CA LEU A 179 13.79 10.11 9.50
C LEU A 179 13.17 9.69 10.83
N ARG A 180 12.66 10.67 11.57
CA ARG A 180 11.83 10.46 12.76
C ARG A 180 10.53 11.24 12.58
N PRO A 181 9.42 10.57 12.24
CA PRO A 181 8.12 11.22 12.14
C PRO A 181 7.71 11.84 13.49
N THR A 182 7.29 13.10 13.48
CA THR A 182 6.83 13.83 14.68
C THR A 182 5.32 14.05 14.71
N GLY A 183 4.63 13.93 13.56
CA GLY A 183 3.18 14.05 13.47
C GLY A 183 2.47 12.82 14.06
N SER A 184 1.42 13.02 14.84
CA SER A 184 0.62 11.93 15.42
C SER A 184 -0.41 11.38 14.43
N ALA A 185 -0.48 10.05 14.28
CA ALA A 185 -1.66 9.36 13.76
C ALA A 185 -2.74 9.42 14.86
N ARG A 186 -3.53 10.49 14.85
CA ARG A 186 -4.75 10.63 15.67
C ARG A 186 -5.96 10.35 14.80
#